data_AF-A0A5E4Q6V1-F1
#
_entry.id   AF-A0A5E4Q6V1-F1
#
_cell.length_a   1.000
_cell.length_b   1.000
_cell.length_c   1.000
_cell.angle_alpha   90.00
_cell.angle_beta   90.00
_cell.angle_gamma   90.00
#
_symmetry.space_group_name_H-M   'P 1'
#
loop_
_entity.id
_entity.type
_entity.pdbx_description
1 polymer ?
#
loop_
_entity_poly.entity_id
_entity_poly.type
_entity_poly.pdbx_seq_one_letter_code
_entity_poly.pdbx_strand_id
1 'polypeptide(L)'
;KFKCSWLINNTILPISELNYIKVTFKLKEKLKMVRVISQETYDEVVKENMDELDMTPEEAIKEAIAQFEAQGVDLSNIMKDLALGSGDDHLISVIVCKLKESIKVDQNEALNHLDIFINECNKDIAHRLKAGKDGAYNVLIELLESKYKAYTTDLCKDEQVLVKVIDSVVSLLNGQPDLLDQNGVHLIKRLLDNTNNADILTAMLRLINVCCLKHEKNRQNIYNTNIIDNLKHILSVKENKKLLGECLQVVRRLCLDDDVRIEFGKAHEHARELGSHLLEQLTILLQENTKPPLVSELMLTMATLLVRNELCAKVAEADNGVLFTVLADNFDNVGVVQQANKL
;
A
#
# COMPACT_ATOMS: atom_id res chain seq x y z
N LYS A 1 -29.97 -3.22 30.62
CA LYS A 1 -30.85 -2.19 30.00
C LYS A 1 -30.13 -0.84 30.02
N PHE A 2 -29.29 -0.54 29.04
CA PHE A 2 -28.76 0.81 28.85
C PHE A 2 -29.18 1.28 27.46
N LYS A 3 -30.12 2.22 27.41
CA LYS A 3 -30.50 2.96 26.19
C LYS A 3 -29.87 4.35 26.33
N CYS A 4 -28.78 4.61 25.61
CA CYS A 4 -28.35 5.97 25.35
C CYS A 4 -29.12 6.47 24.12
N SER A 5 -30.00 7.43 24.31
CA SER A 5 -30.73 8.15 23.27
C SER A 5 -30.31 9.62 23.34
N TRP A 6 -29.99 10.22 22.19
CA TRP A 6 -29.83 11.66 22.04
C TRP A 6 -31.05 12.21 21.30
N LEU A 7 -31.63 13.28 21.83
CA LEU A 7 -32.79 14.00 21.30
C LEU A 7 -32.33 15.10 20.34
N ILE A 8 -32.83 15.07 19.10
CA ILE A 8 -32.89 16.25 18.23
C ILE A 8 -34.32 16.29 17.65
N ASN A 9 -35.06 17.36 17.94
CA ASN A 9 -36.40 17.67 17.43
C ASN A 9 -37.48 16.59 17.58
N ASN A 10 -37.73 16.14 18.82
CA ASN A 10 -38.97 15.47 19.29
C ASN A 10 -39.49 14.25 18.50
N THR A 11 -38.67 13.58 17.69
CA THR A 11 -39.03 12.30 17.04
C THR A 11 -37.97 11.25 17.34
N ILE A 12 -38.37 10.13 17.94
CA ILE A 12 -37.47 8.98 18.21
C ILE A 12 -37.32 8.20 16.90
N LEU A 13 -36.19 8.34 16.22
CA LEU A 13 -35.86 7.55 15.03
C LEU A 13 -35.07 6.28 15.40
N PRO A 14 -35.30 5.14 14.71
CA PRO A 14 -34.49 3.93 14.89
C PRO A 14 -33.01 4.15 14.50
N ILE A 15 -32.10 3.41 15.15
CA ILE A 15 -30.64 3.55 15.01
C ILE A 15 -30.17 3.38 13.55
N SER A 16 -30.89 2.58 12.75
CA SER A 16 -30.63 2.38 11.32
C SER A 16 -30.76 3.66 10.50
N GLU A 17 -31.71 4.54 10.82
CA GLU A 17 -31.93 5.81 10.10
C GLU A 17 -30.95 6.90 10.54
N LEU A 18 -30.51 6.90 11.80
CA LEU A 18 -29.46 7.80 12.30
C LEU A 18 -28.11 7.53 11.64
N ASN A 19 -27.78 6.27 11.37
CA ASN A 19 -26.59 5.90 10.61
C ASN A 19 -26.71 6.33 9.15
N TYR A 20 -27.89 6.21 8.53
CA TYR A 20 -28.13 6.64 7.16
C TYR A 20 -28.01 8.17 7.00
N ILE A 21 -28.53 8.95 7.96
CA ILE A 21 -28.43 10.43 7.95
C ILE A 21 -26.98 10.89 8.21
N LYS A 22 -26.25 10.26 9.14
CA LYS A 22 -24.83 10.56 9.36
C LYS A 22 -23.98 10.21 8.15
N VAL A 23 -24.24 9.08 7.49
CA VAL A 23 -23.54 8.65 6.28
C VAL A 23 -23.83 9.60 5.12
N THR A 24 -25.09 10.01 4.92
CA THR A 24 -25.45 10.96 3.86
C THR A 24 -24.92 12.38 4.10
N PHE A 25 -24.84 12.84 5.35
CA PHE A 25 -24.21 14.14 5.66
C PHE A 25 -22.68 14.09 5.48
N LYS A 26 -22.02 13.00 5.89
CA LYS A 26 -20.58 12.77 5.63
C LYS A 26 -20.27 12.58 4.14
N LEU A 27 -21.18 11.97 3.38
CA LEU A 27 -21.07 11.81 1.92
C LEU A 27 -21.26 13.16 1.19
N LYS A 28 -22.16 14.03 1.67
CA LYS A 28 -22.32 15.39 1.13
C LYS A 28 -21.13 16.30 1.43
N GLU A 29 -20.49 16.17 2.60
CA GLU A 29 -19.20 16.86 2.85
C GLU A 29 -18.04 16.28 2.03
N LYS A 30 -18.06 14.97 1.74
CA LYS A 30 -17.02 14.29 0.94
C LYS A 30 -17.15 14.46 -0.58
N LEU A 31 -18.28 14.97 -1.08
CA LEU A 31 -18.48 15.31 -2.50
C LEU A 31 -18.25 16.80 -2.79
N LYS A 32 -17.41 17.47 -1.99
CA LYS A 32 -16.76 18.69 -2.46
C LYS A 32 -15.87 18.27 -3.63
N MET A 33 -16.27 18.57 -4.87
CA MET A 33 -15.38 18.36 -6.02
C MET A 33 -14.12 19.19 -5.77
N VAL A 34 -13.05 18.50 -5.38
CA VAL A 34 -11.74 19.10 -5.20
C VAL A 34 -11.28 19.49 -6.60
N ARG A 35 -11.12 20.80 -6.83
CA ARG A 35 -10.57 21.29 -8.11
C ARG A 35 -9.08 20.96 -8.11
N VAL A 36 -8.60 20.35 -9.19
CA VAL A 36 -7.18 20.03 -9.38
C VAL A 36 -6.72 20.62 -10.71
N ILE A 37 -5.44 20.95 -10.82
CA ILE A 37 -4.80 21.45 -12.04
C ILE A 37 -3.66 20.52 -12.47
N SER A 38 -3.12 20.72 -13.67
CA SER A 38 -1.92 20.00 -14.12
C SER A 38 -0.64 20.76 -13.73
N GLN A 39 0.49 20.05 -13.77
CA GLN A 39 1.80 20.67 -13.56
C GLN A 39 2.07 21.72 -14.64
N GLU A 40 1.70 21.46 -15.91
CA GLU A 40 1.90 22.42 -16.99
C GLU A 40 1.15 23.74 -16.73
N THR A 41 -0.11 23.66 -16.26
CA THR A 41 -0.89 24.86 -15.91
C THR A 41 -0.28 25.63 -14.74
N TYR A 42 0.28 24.93 -13.75
CA TYR A 42 0.97 25.59 -12.64
C TYR A 42 2.24 26.28 -13.12
N ASP A 43 3.07 25.59 -13.89
CA ASP A 43 4.34 26.10 -14.41
C ASP A 43 4.14 27.29 -15.34
N GLU A 44 3.09 27.27 -16.17
CA GLU A 44 2.67 28.38 -17.03
C GLU A 44 2.34 29.63 -16.21
N VAL A 45 1.53 29.51 -15.15
CA VAL A 45 1.16 30.65 -14.30
C VAL A 45 2.37 31.19 -13.52
N VAL A 46 3.25 30.31 -13.01
CA VAL A 46 4.49 30.76 -12.36
C VAL A 46 5.37 31.53 -13.36
N LYS A 47 5.49 31.03 -14.58
CA LYS A 47 6.27 31.69 -15.63
C LYS A 47 5.64 33.04 -16.05
N GLU A 48 4.33 33.10 -16.21
CA GLU A 48 3.61 34.36 -16.48
C GLU A 48 3.83 35.38 -15.36
N ASN A 49 3.79 34.96 -14.09
CA ASN A 49 4.10 35.84 -12.95
C ASN A 49 5.55 36.37 -12.99
N MET A 50 6.51 35.55 -13.43
CA MET A 50 7.90 36.00 -13.58
C MET A 50 8.05 36.97 -14.76
N ASP A 51 7.50 36.63 -15.93
CA ASP A 51 7.69 37.35 -17.19
C ASP A 51 6.84 38.64 -17.27
N GLU A 52 5.61 38.63 -16.75
CA GLU A 52 4.67 39.75 -16.87
C GLU A 52 4.66 40.67 -15.64
N LEU A 53 4.99 40.15 -14.45
CA LEU A 53 4.99 40.91 -13.19
C LEU A 53 6.39 41.21 -12.66
N ASP A 54 7.45 40.83 -13.40
CA ASP A 54 8.87 40.99 -13.02
C ASP A 54 9.19 40.45 -11.60
N MET A 55 8.48 39.41 -11.17
CA MET A 55 8.64 38.80 -9.84
C MET A 55 9.88 37.88 -9.80
N THR A 56 10.50 37.75 -8.61
CA THR A 56 11.51 36.70 -8.43
C THR A 56 10.85 35.31 -8.49
N PRO A 57 11.61 34.23 -8.79
CA PRO A 57 11.05 32.89 -8.84
C PRO A 57 10.31 32.47 -7.54
N GLU A 58 10.83 32.86 -6.39
CA GLU A 58 10.20 32.59 -5.08
C GLU A 58 8.88 33.36 -4.90
N GLU A 59 8.85 34.62 -5.34
CA GLU A 59 7.66 35.46 -5.29
C GLU A 59 6.57 34.96 -6.25
N ALA A 60 6.96 34.61 -7.48
CA ALA A 60 6.06 34.08 -8.50
C ALA A 60 5.40 32.77 -8.07
N ILE A 61 6.16 31.86 -7.44
CA ILE A 61 5.63 30.62 -6.86
C ILE A 61 4.64 30.91 -5.74
N LYS A 62 5.01 31.81 -4.82
CA LYS A 62 4.15 32.16 -3.69
C LYS A 62 2.82 32.76 -4.15
N GLU A 63 2.87 33.63 -5.17
CA GLU A 63 1.68 34.24 -5.75
C GLU A 63 0.81 33.20 -6.48
N ALA A 64 1.42 32.34 -7.31
CA ALA A 64 0.69 31.28 -8.02
C ALA A 64 -0.02 30.31 -7.04
N ILE A 65 0.67 29.90 -5.97
CA ILE A 65 0.08 29.07 -4.91
C ILE A 65 -1.13 29.78 -4.29
N ALA A 66 -0.98 31.05 -3.89
CA ALA A 66 -2.05 31.82 -3.28
C ALA A 66 -3.26 31.98 -4.23
N GLN A 67 -3.01 32.24 -5.52
CA GLN A 67 -4.04 32.39 -6.54
C GLN A 67 -4.86 31.10 -6.72
N PHE A 68 -4.20 29.93 -6.78
CA PHE A 68 -4.88 28.65 -6.93
C PHE A 68 -5.62 28.23 -5.65
N GLU A 69 -5.01 28.43 -4.48
CA GLU A 69 -5.66 28.13 -3.19
C GLU A 69 -6.90 29.01 -2.96
N ALA A 70 -6.85 30.30 -3.33
CA ALA A 70 -8.00 31.21 -3.28
C ALA A 70 -9.17 30.76 -4.17
N GLN A 71 -8.87 30.05 -5.27
CA GLN A 71 -9.88 29.44 -6.16
C GLN A 71 -10.36 28.06 -5.67
N GLY A 72 -9.85 27.59 -4.53
CA GLY A 72 -10.17 26.29 -3.95
C GLY A 72 -9.56 25.12 -4.73
N VAL A 73 -8.44 25.35 -5.42
CA VAL A 73 -7.66 24.29 -6.10
C VAL A 73 -6.78 23.58 -5.07
N ASP A 74 -6.77 22.25 -5.10
CA ASP A 74 -5.84 21.42 -4.36
C ASP A 74 -4.54 21.23 -5.14
N LEU A 75 -3.44 21.67 -4.54
CA LEU A 75 -2.09 21.61 -5.10
C LEU A 75 -1.27 20.43 -4.55
N SER A 76 -1.89 19.46 -3.87
CA SER A 76 -1.20 18.29 -3.32
C SER A 76 -0.47 17.45 -4.38
N ASN A 77 -0.94 17.49 -5.63
CA ASN A 77 -0.37 16.78 -6.78
C ASN A 77 0.62 17.61 -7.61
N ILE A 78 0.95 18.82 -7.17
CA ILE A 78 1.81 19.76 -7.89
C ILE A 78 3.17 19.85 -7.22
N MET A 79 4.22 19.71 -8.01
CA MET A 79 5.59 19.97 -7.57
C MET A 79 5.80 21.48 -7.49
N LYS A 80 6.04 21.97 -6.28
CA LYS A 80 6.20 23.40 -5.98
C LYS A 80 7.67 23.82 -5.92
N ASP A 81 8.58 22.85 -5.87
CA ASP A 81 10.01 23.11 -5.81
C ASP A 81 10.50 23.72 -7.13
N LEU A 82 11.37 24.72 -7.01
CA LEU A 82 11.97 25.45 -8.13
C LEU A 82 12.77 24.51 -9.04
N ALA A 83 12.18 24.12 -10.17
CA ALA A 83 12.90 23.76 -11.39
C ALA A 83 12.75 24.83 -12.48
N LEU A 84 12.19 26.00 -12.12
CA LEU A 84 11.92 27.08 -13.05
C LEU A 84 12.99 28.17 -12.84
N GLY A 85 14.10 28.04 -13.57
CA GLY A 85 15.17 29.04 -13.54
C GLY A 85 16.41 28.80 -14.41
N SER A 86 16.70 27.57 -14.83
CA SER A 86 17.93 27.27 -15.61
C SER A 86 17.75 26.33 -16.80
N GLY A 87 16.55 25.79 -17.03
CA GLY A 87 16.35 24.71 -18.01
C GLY A 87 16.75 23.32 -17.48
N ASP A 88 16.98 23.20 -16.18
CA ASP A 88 17.26 21.91 -15.53
C ASP A 88 15.94 21.19 -15.19
N ASP A 89 15.78 19.97 -15.71
CA ASP A 89 14.69 19.07 -15.35
C ASP A 89 14.64 18.82 -13.83
N HIS A 90 13.45 18.61 -13.26
CA HIS A 90 13.31 18.18 -11.86
C HIS A 90 14.21 16.97 -11.58
N LEU A 91 14.80 16.91 -10.38
CA LEU A 91 15.71 15.81 -10.01
C LEU A 91 15.08 14.43 -10.22
N ILE A 92 13.77 14.30 -9.98
CA ILE A 92 13.02 13.07 -10.24
C ILE A 92 13.05 12.66 -11.73
N SER A 93 12.94 13.60 -12.66
CA SER A 93 13.01 13.36 -14.09
C SER A 93 14.43 12.97 -14.52
N VAL A 94 15.44 13.68 -14.00
CA VAL A 94 16.85 13.37 -14.25
C VAL A 94 17.19 11.95 -13.79
N ILE A 95 16.75 11.56 -12.59
CA ILE A 95 17.05 10.24 -12.05
C ILE A 95 16.31 9.13 -12.79
N VAL A 96 15.08 9.36 -13.27
CA VAL A 96 14.36 8.42 -14.15
C VAL A 96 15.12 8.19 -15.45
N CYS A 97 15.69 9.25 -16.05
CA CYS A 97 16.55 9.12 -17.22
C CYS A 97 17.80 8.28 -16.92
N LYS A 98 18.49 8.50 -15.79
CA LYS A 98 19.65 7.70 -15.38
C LYS A 98 19.31 6.23 -15.09
N LEU A 99 18.11 5.97 -14.56
CA LEU A 99 17.64 4.59 -14.32
C LEU A 99 17.45 3.79 -15.61
N LYS A 100 17.09 4.44 -16.74
CA LYS A 100 17.01 3.78 -18.07
C LYS A 100 18.34 3.18 -18.49
N GLU A 101 19.44 3.79 -18.07
CA GLU A 101 20.79 3.34 -18.39
C GLU A 101 21.35 2.37 -17.34
N SER A 102 20.68 2.22 -16.20
CA SER A 102 21.19 1.48 -15.03
C SER A 102 21.25 -0.04 -15.21
N ILE A 103 20.74 -0.56 -16.32
CA ILE A 103 20.97 -1.94 -16.75
C ILE A 103 22.44 -2.16 -17.15
N LYS A 104 23.12 -1.11 -17.65
CA LYS A 104 24.46 -1.18 -18.26
C LYS A 104 25.58 -0.66 -17.35
N VAL A 105 25.25 0.09 -16.30
CA VAL A 105 26.22 0.72 -15.39
C VAL A 105 26.70 -0.23 -14.29
N ASP A 106 27.73 0.18 -13.56
CA ASP A 106 28.20 -0.54 -12.37
C ASP A 106 27.10 -0.67 -11.31
N GLN A 107 27.17 -1.75 -10.54
CA GLN A 107 26.18 -2.05 -9.53
C GLN A 107 26.05 -0.96 -8.46
N ASN A 108 27.17 -0.38 -8.00
CA ASN A 108 27.13 0.65 -6.95
C ASN A 108 26.48 1.93 -7.48
N GLU A 109 26.74 2.26 -8.74
CA GLU A 109 26.12 3.40 -9.41
C GLU A 109 24.61 3.19 -9.56
N ALA A 110 24.19 1.99 -9.96
CA ALA A 110 22.77 1.63 -10.03
C ALA A 110 22.09 1.73 -8.65
N LEU A 111 22.73 1.25 -7.58
CA LEU A 111 22.21 1.37 -6.21
C LEU A 111 22.05 2.82 -5.78
N ASN A 112 23.04 3.67 -6.04
CA ASN A 112 22.96 5.10 -5.76
C ASN A 112 21.81 5.77 -6.52
N HIS A 113 21.59 5.40 -7.78
CA HIS A 113 20.47 5.94 -8.55
C HIS A 113 19.11 5.53 -7.97
N LEU A 114 18.98 4.27 -7.54
CA LEU A 114 17.76 3.76 -6.88
C LEU A 114 17.53 4.45 -5.53
N ASP A 115 18.57 4.71 -4.75
CA ASP A 115 18.50 5.46 -3.48
C ASP A 115 17.94 6.87 -3.67
N ILE A 116 18.48 7.60 -4.64
CA ILE A 116 18.00 8.96 -4.97
C ILE A 116 16.54 8.88 -5.43
N PHE A 117 16.20 7.93 -6.30
CA PHE A 117 14.83 7.76 -6.80
C PHE A 117 13.83 7.49 -5.67
N ILE A 118 14.16 6.60 -4.73
CA ILE A 118 13.33 6.29 -3.57
C ILE A 118 13.11 7.55 -2.72
N ASN A 119 14.19 8.31 -2.44
CA ASN A 119 14.10 9.53 -1.64
C ASN A 119 13.21 10.57 -2.30
N GLU A 120 13.35 10.80 -3.61
CA GLU A 120 12.50 11.72 -4.35
C GLU A 120 11.04 11.26 -4.37
N CYS A 121 10.77 9.98 -4.62
CA CYS A 121 9.41 9.43 -4.56
C CYS A 121 8.78 9.53 -3.18
N ASN A 122 9.56 9.50 -2.10
CA ASN A 122 9.03 9.54 -0.73
C ASN A 122 8.78 10.96 -0.21
N LYS A 123 9.13 12.01 -0.96
CA LYS A 123 8.81 13.40 -0.58
C LYS A 123 7.30 13.63 -0.52
N ASP A 124 6.58 13.35 -1.60
CA ASP A 124 5.13 13.55 -1.70
C ASP A 124 4.53 12.82 -2.92
N ILE A 125 3.22 12.95 -3.10
CA ILE A 125 2.50 12.35 -4.23
C ILE A 125 2.83 13.00 -5.57
N ALA A 126 3.17 14.30 -5.60
CA ALA A 126 3.50 15.02 -6.82
C ALA A 126 4.76 14.46 -7.50
N HIS A 127 5.81 14.19 -6.71
CA HIS A 127 7.04 13.57 -7.21
C HIS A 127 6.78 12.18 -7.79
N ARG A 128 5.93 11.38 -7.12
CA ARG A 128 5.56 10.05 -7.63
C ARG A 128 4.76 10.15 -8.92
N LEU A 129 3.81 11.07 -9.02
CA LEU A 129 3.02 11.30 -10.23
C LEU A 129 3.92 11.72 -11.40
N LYS A 130 4.90 12.60 -11.14
CA LYS A 130 5.88 13.02 -12.14
C LYS A 130 6.75 11.84 -12.61
N ALA A 131 7.29 11.03 -11.70
CA ALA A 131 8.01 9.81 -12.06
C ALA A 131 7.17 8.85 -12.90
N GLY A 132 5.89 8.66 -12.53
CA GLY A 132 4.94 7.86 -13.29
C GLY A 132 4.77 8.37 -14.73
N LYS A 133 4.55 9.69 -14.90
CA LYS A 133 4.44 10.35 -16.21
C LYS A 133 5.72 10.24 -17.04
N ASP A 134 6.89 10.29 -16.40
CA ASP A 134 8.20 10.17 -17.06
C ASP A 134 8.54 8.71 -17.44
N GLY A 135 7.65 7.76 -17.14
CA GLY A 135 7.75 6.36 -17.53
C GLY A 135 8.53 5.48 -16.55
N ALA A 136 8.71 5.92 -15.30
CA ALA A 136 9.52 5.20 -14.31
C ALA A 136 9.05 3.75 -14.07
N TYR A 137 7.74 3.49 -14.16
CA TYR A 137 7.20 2.14 -13.96
C TYR A 137 7.81 1.13 -14.93
N ASN A 138 7.77 1.40 -16.24
CA ASN A 138 8.31 0.50 -17.26
C ASN A 138 9.80 0.28 -17.05
N VAL A 139 10.55 1.35 -16.75
CA VAL A 139 11.99 1.29 -16.48
C VAL A 139 12.31 0.38 -15.30
N LEU A 140 11.59 0.52 -14.19
CA LEU A 140 11.81 -0.28 -12.99
C LEU A 140 11.39 -1.74 -13.16
N ILE A 141 10.32 -2.01 -13.90
CA ILE A 141 9.89 -3.38 -14.23
C ILE A 141 10.94 -4.06 -15.12
N GLU A 142 11.41 -3.41 -16.18
CA GLU A 142 12.48 -3.94 -17.04
C GLU A 142 13.78 -4.18 -16.26
N LEU A 143 14.15 -3.25 -15.37
CA LEU A 143 15.30 -3.40 -14.50
C LEU A 143 15.13 -4.59 -13.54
N LEU A 144 13.95 -4.75 -12.93
CA LEU A 144 13.63 -5.86 -12.04
C LEU A 144 13.72 -7.20 -12.77
N GLU A 145 13.15 -7.30 -13.97
CA GLU A 145 13.26 -8.51 -14.79
C GLU A 145 14.71 -8.85 -15.13
N SER A 146 15.49 -7.86 -15.55
CA SER A 146 16.90 -8.04 -15.92
C SER A 146 17.74 -8.50 -14.74
N LYS A 147 17.62 -7.84 -13.58
CA LYS A 147 18.36 -8.20 -12.35
C LYS A 147 17.89 -9.54 -11.79
N TYR A 148 16.59 -9.84 -11.85
CA TYR A 148 16.08 -11.14 -11.44
C TYR A 148 16.60 -12.29 -12.33
N LYS A 149 16.66 -12.09 -13.65
CA LYS A 149 17.24 -13.07 -14.56
C LYS A 149 18.72 -13.34 -14.24
N ALA A 150 19.51 -12.29 -13.99
CA ALA A 150 20.91 -12.43 -13.58
C ALA A 150 21.04 -13.17 -12.23
N TYR A 151 20.14 -12.91 -11.28
CA TYR A 151 20.06 -13.60 -9.99
C TYR A 151 19.80 -15.10 -10.16
N THR A 152 18.80 -15.49 -10.96
CA THR A 152 18.42 -16.90 -11.17
C THR A 152 19.45 -17.73 -11.95
N THR A 153 20.34 -17.07 -12.70
CA THR A 153 21.39 -17.75 -13.50
C THR A 153 22.73 -17.82 -12.77
N ASP A 154 22.75 -17.47 -11.47
CA ASP A 154 23.95 -17.40 -10.63
C ASP A 154 25.05 -16.48 -11.18
N LEU A 155 24.73 -15.60 -12.14
CA LEU A 155 25.66 -14.61 -12.71
C LEU A 155 25.94 -13.48 -11.72
N CYS A 156 24.98 -13.16 -10.85
CA CYS A 156 25.10 -12.16 -9.79
C CYS A 156 24.12 -12.49 -8.65
N LYS A 157 24.61 -13.06 -7.54
CA LYS A 157 23.80 -13.33 -6.33
C LYS A 157 23.73 -12.12 -5.42
N ASP A 158 23.23 -11.01 -5.95
CA ASP A 158 23.05 -9.80 -5.14
C ASP A 158 21.57 -9.57 -4.86
N GLU A 159 21.14 -10.02 -3.67
CA GLU A 159 19.78 -9.80 -3.20
C GLU A 159 19.52 -8.33 -2.86
N GLN A 160 20.55 -7.59 -2.45
CA GLN A 160 20.42 -6.19 -2.06
C GLN A 160 19.97 -5.33 -3.24
N VAL A 161 20.56 -5.54 -4.42
CA VAL A 161 20.14 -4.85 -5.65
C VAL A 161 18.71 -5.19 -6.00
N LEU A 162 18.33 -6.47 -5.93
CA LEU A 162 16.96 -6.87 -6.27
C LEU A 162 15.94 -6.26 -5.31
N VAL A 163 16.21 -6.33 -4.00
CA VAL A 163 15.38 -5.70 -2.96
C VAL A 163 15.28 -4.19 -3.20
N LYS A 164 16.39 -3.53 -3.57
CA LYS A 164 16.40 -2.08 -3.81
C LYS A 164 15.57 -1.67 -5.03
N VAL A 165 15.60 -2.47 -6.10
CA VAL A 165 14.73 -2.26 -7.27
C VAL A 165 13.26 -2.45 -6.85
N ILE A 166 12.94 -3.50 -6.09
CA ILE A 166 11.57 -3.73 -5.59
C ILE A 166 11.11 -2.56 -4.70
N ASP A 167 11.94 -2.08 -3.78
CA ASP A 167 11.62 -0.95 -2.91
C ASP A 167 11.43 0.37 -3.70
N SER A 168 12.10 0.51 -4.84
CA SER A 168 11.87 1.62 -5.78
C SER A 168 10.49 1.52 -6.41
N VAL A 169 10.05 0.33 -6.83
CA VAL A 169 8.69 0.10 -7.34
C VAL A 169 7.65 0.34 -6.24
N VAL A 170 7.89 -0.11 -5.01
CA VAL A 170 7.03 0.16 -3.84
C VAL A 170 6.86 1.66 -3.63
N SER A 171 7.97 2.41 -3.66
CA SER A 171 7.96 3.87 -3.46
C SER A 171 7.17 4.57 -4.57
N LEU A 172 7.31 4.15 -5.83
CA LEU A 172 6.56 4.71 -6.97
C LEU A 172 5.05 4.44 -6.88
N LEU A 173 4.66 3.20 -6.58
CA LEU A 173 3.26 2.76 -6.58
C LEU A 173 2.47 3.20 -5.35
N ASN A 174 3.14 3.72 -4.31
CA ASN A 174 2.48 4.20 -3.10
C ASN A 174 1.58 5.40 -3.39
N GLY A 175 0.27 5.18 -3.43
CA GLY A 175 -0.72 6.18 -3.84
C GLY A 175 -0.95 6.26 -5.36
N GLN A 176 -0.33 5.37 -6.14
CA GLN A 176 -0.57 5.20 -7.59
C GLN A 176 -0.69 3.71 -7.99
N PRO A 177 -1.60 2.94 -7.37
CA PRO A 177 -1.75 1.52 -7.66
C PRO A 177 -2.17 1.22 -9.10
N ASP A 178 -2.77 2.19 -9.81
CA ASP A 178 -3.23 2.04 -11.19
C ASP A 178 -2.09 1.83 -12.21
N LEU A 179 -0.84 2.15 -11.85
CA LEU A 179 0.32 1.89 -12.71
C LEU A 179 0.65 0.39 -12.85
N LEU A 180 0.19 -0.47 -11.91
CA LEU A 180 0.44 -1.91 -11.98
C LEU A 180 -0.31 -2.52 -13.17
N ASP A 181 0.45 -3.02 -14.14
CA ASP A 181 -0.06 -3.72 -15.31
C ASP A 181 -0.01 -5.25 -15.15
N GLN A 182 -0.50 -5.96 -16.18
CA GLN A 182 -0.56 -7.42 -16.17
C GLN A 182 0.85 -8.05 -16.14
N ASN A 183 1.84 -7.42 -16.78
CA ASN A 183 3.23 -7.89 -16.75
C ASN A 183 3.80 -7.82 -15.32
N GLY A 184 3.54 -6.71 -14.62
CA GLY A 184 3.91 -6.56 -13.21
C GLY A 184 3.28 -7.61 -12.31
N VAL A 185 2.00 -7.93 -12.51
CA VAL A 185 1.32 -9.02 -11.77
C VAL A 185 1.98 -10.38 -12.03
N HIS A 186 2.31 -10.70 -13.28
CA HIS A 186 3.02 -11.93 -13.62
C HIS A 186 4.42 -11.98 -13.02
N LEU A 187 5.13 -10.86 -13.01
CA LEU A 187 6.44 -10.74 -12.39
C LEU A 187 6.38 -10.99 -10.89
N ILE A 188 5.39 -10.40 -10.20
CA ILE A 188 5.15 -10.63 -8.77
C ILE A 188 4.97 -12.13 -8.50
N LYS A 189 4.07 -12.79 -9.23
CA LYS A 189 3.84 -14.22 -9.09
C LYS A 189 5.11 -15.04 -9.35
N ARG A 190 5.83 -14.74 -10.43
CA ARG A 190 7.07 -15.45 -10.80
C ARG A 190 8.12 -15.34 -9.70
N LEU A 191 8.33 -14.16 -9.10
CA LEU A 191 9.30 -14.00 -8.02
C LEU A 191 8.86 -14.78 -6.77
N LEU A 192 7.58 -14.71 -6.39
CA LEU A 192 7.05 -15.45 -5.23
C LEU A 192 7.14 -16.98 -5.39
N ASP A 193 7.02 -17.51 -6.60
CA ASP A 193 7.08 -18.95 -6.86
C ASP A 193 8.52 -19.51 -6.85
N ASN A 194 9.49 -18.68 -7.19
CA ASN A 194 10.84 -19.14 -7.54
C ASN A 194 11.94 -18.57 -6.62
N THR A 195 11.57 -17.91 -5.51
CA THR A 195 12.54 -17.45 -4.51
C THR A 195 12.17 -17.91 -3.11
N ASN A 196 13.19 -18.30 -2.34
CA ASN A 196 13.09 -18.59 -0.91
C ASN A 196 13.84 -17.56 -0.05
N ASN A 197 14.47 -16.56 -0.67
CA ASN A 197 15.19 -15.53 0.06
C ASN A 197 14.17 -14.63 0.79
N ALA A 198 14.30 -14.58 2.12
CA ALA A 198 13.32 -13.90 2.96
C ALA A 198 13.25 -12.38 2.73
N ASP A 199 14.36 -11.72 2.39
CA ASP A 199 14.36 -10.27 2.14
C ASP A 199 13.67 -9.92 0.83
N ILE A 200 13.91 -10.72 -0.22
CA ILE A 200 13.19 -10.60 -1.49
C ILE A 200 11.69 -10.84 -1.28
N LEU A 201 11.32 -11.92 -0.60
CA LEU A 201 9.90 -12.21 -0.31
C LEU A 201 9.25 -11.08 0.50
N THR A 202 9.94 -10.57 1.51
CA THR A 202 9.45 -9.45 2.33
C THR A 202 9.22 -8.19 1.46
N ALA A 203 10.15 -7.87 0.55
CA ALA A 203 9.99 -6.74 -0.37
C ALA A 203 8.82 -6.94 -1.34
N MET A 204 8.63 -8.16 -1.86
CA MET A 204 7.51 -8.48 -2.75
C MET A 204 6.15 -8.38 -2.04
N LEU A 205 6.06 -8.79 -0.78
CA LEU A 205 4.84 -8.64 0.02
C LEU A 205 4.53 -7.15 0.31
N ARG A 206 5.55 -6.31 0.56
CA ARG A 206 5.37 -4.85 0.64
C ARG A 206 4.82 -4.26 -0.65
N LEU A 207 5.33 -4.71 -1.80
CA LEU A 207 4.84 -4.30 -3.11
C LEU A 207 3.35 -4.65 -3.28
N ILE A 208 2.96 -5.89 -2.96
CA ILE A 208 1.55 -6.32 -2.99
C ILE A 208 0.69 -5.46 -2.05
N ASN A 209 1.20 -5.16 -0.84
CA ASN A 209 0.49 -4.33 0.13
C ASN A 209 0.14 -2.94 -0.42
N VAL A 210 1.09 -2.30 -1.13
CA VAL A 210 0.88 -1.00 -1.78
C VAL A 210 -0.07 -1.11 -2.97
N CYS A 211 0.13 -2.11 -3.84
CA CYS A 211 -0.68 -2.28 -5.05
C CYS A 211 -2.16 -2.55 -4.77
N CYS A 212 -2.46 -3.20 -3.64
CA CYS A 212 -3.82 -3.61 -3.28
C CYS A 212 -4.57 -2.60 -2.42
N LEU A 213 -3.92 -1.54 -1.91
CA LEU A 213 -4.59 -0.53 -1.08
C LEU A 213 -5.55 0.32 -1.94
N LYS A 214 -6.83 0.41 -1.57
CA LYS A 214 -7.87 1.15 -2.31
C LYS A 214 -7.96 0.80 -3.80
N HIS A 215 -7.60 -0.43 -4.17
CA HIS A 215 -7.56 -0.83 -5.58
C HIS A 215 -8.05 -2.27 -5.78
N GLU A 216 -9.35 -2.43 -6.03
CA GLU A 216 -10.01 -3.75 -6.10
C GLU A 216 -9.52 -4.58 -7.29
N LYS A 217 -9.31 -3.96 -8.45
CA LYS A 217 -8.82 -4.66 -9.64
C LYS A 217 -7.45 -5.30 -9.41
N ASN A 218 -6.58 -4.67 -8.62
CA ASN A 218 -5.26 -5.23 -8.31
C ASN A 218 -5.37 -6.40 -7.34
N ARG A 219 -6.23 -6.28 -6.32
CA ARG A 219 -6.56 -7.41 -5.43
C ARG A 219 -7.04 -8.61 -6.23
N GLN A 220 -7.99 -8.42 -7.15
CA GLN A 220 -8.48 -9.49 -8.02
C GLN A 220 -7.37 -10.09 -8.88
N ASN A 221 -6.58 -9.26 -9.57
CA ASN A 221 -5.53 -9.74 -10.45
C ASN A 221 -4.48 -10.57 -9.70
N ILE A 222 -4.04 -10.10 -8.53
CA ILE A 222 -3.07 -10.80 -7.67
C ILE A 222 -3.69 -12.06 -7.06
N TYR A 223 -4.94 -12.00 -6.60
CA TYR A 223 -5.62 -13.17 -6.04
C TYR A 223 -5.76 -14.30 -7.07
N ASN A 224 -6.15 -13.94 -8.29
CA ASN A 224 -6.32 -14.88 -9.41
C ASN A 224 -5.01 -15.52 -9.89
N THR A 225 -3.83 -15.04 -9.45
CA THR A 225 -2.58 -15.77 -9.70
C THR A 225 -2.38 -16.95 -8.76
N ASN A 226 -3.37 -17.31 -7.93
CA ASN A 226 -3.24 -18.33 -6.89
C ASN A 226 -2.12 -17.99 -5.88
N ILE A 227 -2.17 -16.77 -5.34
CA ILE A 227 -1.24 -16.30 -4.31
C ILE A 227 -1.39 -17.05 -2.97
N ILE A 228 -2.52 -17.71 -2.74
CA ILE A 228 -2.82 -18.44 -1.50
C ILE A 228 -1.74 -19.47 -1.19
N ASP A 229 -1.28 -20.21 -2.19
CA ASP A 229 -0.23 -21.21 -2.02
C ASP A 229 1.10 -20.59 -1.56
N ASN A 230 1.46 -19.42 -2.11
CA ASN A 230 2.64 -18.67 -1.67
C ASN A 230 2.48 -18.19 -0.22
N LEU A 231 1.32 -17.66 0.15
CA LEU A 231 1.04 -17.21 1.52
C LEU A 231 1.11 -18.37 2.52
N LYS A 232 0.54 -19.52 2.16
CA LYS A 232 0.60 -20.75 2.97
C LYS A 232 2.04 -21.23 3.16
N HIS A 233 2.83 -21.22 2.09
CA HIS A 233 4.25 -21.57 2.15
C HIS A 233 5.02 -20.60 3.07
N ILE A 234 4.83 -19.29 2.92
CA ILE A 234 5.50 -18.28 3.75
C ILE A 234 5.12 -18.42 5.23
N LEU A 235 3.85 -18.65 5.55
CA LEU A 235 3.39 -18.92 6.92
C LEU A 235 4.01 -20.19 7.53
N SER A 236 4.60 -21.08 6.72
CA SER A 236 5.26 -22.29 7.21
C SER A 236 6.69 -22.03 7.70
N VAL A 237 7.26 -20.87 7.33
CA VAL A 237 8.60 -20.42 7.74
C VAL A 237 8.48 -19.61 9.03
N LYS A 238 8.34 -20.32 10.15
CA LYS A 238 7.93 -19.78 11.46
C LYS A 238 8.92 -18.81 12.11
N GLU A 239 10.20 -18.86 11.74
CA GLU A 239 11.28 -18.17 12.46
C GLU A 239 11.40 -16.68 12.08
N ASN A 240 10.96 -16.29 10.88
CA ASN A 240 11.14 -14.94 10.37
C ASN A 240 9.91 -14.05 10.66
N LYS A 241 9.91 -13.41 11.84
CA LYS A 241 8.82 -12.52 12.28
C LYS A 241 8.53 -11.35 11.33
N LYS A 242 9.55 -10.81 10.66
CA LYS A 242 9.41 -9.69 9.70
C LYS A 242 8.63 -10.15 8.47
N LEU A 243 9.05 -11.29 7.90
CA LEU A 243 8.37 -11.90 6.75
C LEU A 243 6.93 -12.31 7.10
N LEU A 244 6.73 -12.92 8.28
CA LEU A 244 5.38 -13.26 8.77
C LEU A 244 4.50 -12.02 8.89
N GLY A 245 5.00 -10.92 9.46
CA GLY A 245 4.25 -9.67 9.59
C GLY A 245 3.74 -9.14 8.25
N GLU A 246 4.60 -9.10 7.23
CA GLU A 246 4.21 -8.69 5.88
C GLU A 246 3.19 -9.66 5.26
N CYS A 247 3.36 -10.96 5.45
CA CYS A 247 2.45 -11.99 4.94
C CYS A 247 1.05 -11.84 5.54
N LEU A 248 0.98 -11.63 6.86
CA LEU A 248 -0.27 -11.36 7.57
C LEU A 248 -0.94 -10.08 7.07
N GLN A 249 -0.16 -9.05 6.75
CA GLN A 249 -0.69 -7.81 6.18
C GLN A 249 -1.27 -8.04 4.79
N VAL A 250 -0.60 -8.81 3.92
CA VAL A 250 -1.12 -9.15 2.58
C VAL A 250 -2.43 -9.91 2.67
N VAL A 251 -2.55 -10.91 3.57
CA VAL A 251 -3.80 -11.64 3.79
C VAL A 251 -4.95 -10.67 4.08
N ARG A 252 -4.74 -9.71 4.99
CA ARG A 252 -5.77 -8.71 5.32
C ARG A 252 -6.03 -7.75 4.18
N ARG A 253 -4.99 -7.36 3.44
CA ARG A 253 -5.08 -6.44 2.30
C ARG A 253 -5.95 -7.01 1.18
N LEU A 254 -5.88 -8.32 0.93
CA LEU A 254 -6.71 -9.01 -0.06
C LEU A 254 -8.20 -9.07 0.33
N CYS A 255 -8.54 -8.86 1.60
CA CYS A 255 -9.90 -8.87 2.13
C CYS A 255 -10.50 -7.46 2.35
N LEU A 256 -9.86 -6.40 1.84
CA LEU A 256 -10.38 -5.03 2.02
C LEU A 256 -11.48 -4.68 1.03
N ASP A 257 -12.45 -3.92 1.53
CA ASP A 257 -13.52 -3.27 0.76
C ASP A 257 -13.36 -1.74 0.87
N ASP A 258 -12.26 -1.23 0.33
CA ASP A 258 -11.81 0.17 0.50
C ASP A 258 -11.64 0.95 -0.82
N ASP A 259 -11.99 0.36 -1.96
CA ASP A 259 -11.96 1.02 -3.27
C ASP A 259 -13.33 1.63 -3.57
N VAL A 260 -13.49 2.93 -3.30
CA VAL A 260 -14.75 3.67 -3.50
C VAL A 260 -15.20 3.74 -4.97
N ARG A 261 -14.35 3.36 -5.93
CA ARG A 261 -14.68 3.37 -7.36
C ARG A 261 -15.47 2.12 -7.78
N ILE A 262 -15.48 1.09 -6.94
CA ILE A 262 -16.14 -0.20 -7.19
C ILE A 262 -17.23 -0.39 -6.13
N GLU A 263 -18.48 -0.58 -6.57
CA GLU A 263 -19.62 -0.75 -5.66
C GLU A 263 -19.63 -2.11 -4.94
N PHE A 264 -19.14 -3.16 -5.61
CA PHE A 264 -19.12 -4.53 -5.10
C PHE A 264 -17.78 -5.19 -5.40
N GLY A 265 -16.90 -5.27 -4.40
CA GLY A 265 -15.66 -6.04 -4.46
C GLY A 265 -15.85 -7.52 -4.09
N LYS A 266 -14.75 -8.28 -4.00
CA LYS A 266 -14.78 -9.67 -3.50
C LYS A 266 -14.15 -9.88 -2.12
N ALA A 267 -14.19 -8.85 -1.27
CA ALA A 267 -13.59 -8.88 0.06
C ALA A 267 -14.05 -10.09 0.89
N HIS A 268 -15.36 -10.36 0.91
CA HIS A 268 -15.93 -11.47 1.68
C HIS A 268 -15.62 -12.84 1.07
N GLU A 269 -15.64 -12.98 -0.27
CA GLU A 269 -15.23 -14.22 -0.94
C GLU A 269 -13.77 -14.56 -0.66
N HIS A 270 -12.86 -13.58 -0.78
CA HIS A 270 -11.45 -13.77 -0.47
C HIS A 270 -11.26 -14.15 1.01
N ALA A 271 -11.92 -13.46 1.94
CA ALA A 271 -11.85 -13.77 3.37
C ALA A 271 -12.30 -15.20 3.68
N ARG A 272 -13.40 -15.65 3.06
CA ARG A 272 -13.89 -17.03 3.19
C ARG A 272 -12.86 -18.04 2.70
N GLU A 273 -12.35 -17.86 1.50
CA GLU A 273 -11.47 -18.84 0.86
C GLU A 273 -10.08 -18.85 1.51
N LEU A 274 -9.48 -17.69 1.78
CA LEU A 274 -8.27 -17.59 2.61
C LEU A 274 -8.48 -18.23 3.98
N GLY A 275 -9.63 -17.98 4.61
CA GLY A 275 -10.00 -18.60 5.89
C GLY A 275 -9.98 -20.12 5.84
N SER A 276 -10.58 -20.72 4.80
CA SER A 276 -10.59 -22.18 4.63
C SER A 276 -9.20 -22.81 4.48
N HIS A 277 -8.23 -22.06 3.93
CA HIS A 277 -6.89 -22.56 3.62
C HIS A 277 -5.84 -22.24 4.71
N LEU A 278 -5.97 -21.11 5.41
CA LEU A 278 -4.91 -20.56 6.25
C LEU A 278 -5.19 -20.61 7.75
N LEU A 279 -6.47 -20.68 8.20
CA LEU A 279 -6.81 -20.53 9.62
C LEU A 279 -6.13 -21.57 10.53
N GLU A 280 -6.02 -22.82 10.08
CA GLU A 280 -5.38 -23.88 10.86
C GLU A 280 -3.90 -23.56 11.15
N GLN A 281 -3.18 -23.12 10.13
CA GLN A 281 -1.78 -22.72 10.25
C GLN A 281 -1.61 -21.44 11.09
N LEU A 282 -2.55 -20.49 10.97
CA LEU A 282 -2.58 -19.28 11.80
C LEU A 282 -2.83 -19.61 13.29
N THR A 283 -3.70 -20.58 13.59
CA THR A 283 -3.94 -21.05 14.96
C THR A 283 -2.67 -21.68 15.55
N ILE A 284 -1.94 -22.49 14.77
CA ILE A 284 -0.65 -23.06 15.20
C ILE A 284 0.36 -21.94 15.47
N LEU A 285 0.47 -20.95 14.58
CA LEU A 285 1.36 -19.80 14.78
C LEU A 285 0.99 -18.98 16.02
N LEU A 286 -0.29 -18.85 16.33
CA LEU A 286 -0.78 -18.16 17.53
C LEU A 286 -0.38 -18.91 18.81
N GLN A 287 -0.48 -20.24 18.81
CA GLN A 287 0.00 -21.12 19.90
C GLN A 287 1.51 -20.96 20.15
N GLU A 288 2.28 -20.76 19.09
CA GLU A 288 3.74 -20.60 19.18
C GLU A 288 4.18 -19.15 19.49
N ASN A 289 3.30 -18.16 19.30
CA ASN A 289 3.63 -16.74 19.38
C ASN A 289 2.60 -15.94 20.19
N THR A 290 2.56 -16.18 21.51
CA THR A 290 1.58 -15.57 22.42
C THR A 290 1.94 -14.17 22.92
N LYS A 291 3.04 -13.57 22.43
CA LYS A 291 3.54 -12.27 22.89
C LYS A 291 3.53 -11.20 21.77
N PRO A 292 3.33 -9.92 22.12
CA PRO A 292 3.43 -8.81 21.17
C PRO A 292 4.82 -8.69 20.50
N PRO A 293 4.91 -8.08 19.32
CA PRO A 293 3.79 -7.54 18.53
C PRO A 293 3.04 -8.61 17.71
N LEU A 294 3.66 -9.76 17.45
CA LEU A 294 3.15 -10.75 16.48
C LEU A 294 1.78 -11.35 16.87
N VAL A 295 1.52 -11.56 18.16
CA VAL A 295 0.23 -12.08 18.63
C VAL A 295 -0.94 -11.18 18.22
N SER A 296 -0.74 -9.85 18.23
CA SER A 296 -1.77 -8.88 17.82
C SER A 296 -2.05 -8.96 16.32
N GLU A 297 -0.99 -9.10 15.52
CA GLU A 297 -1.07 -9.23 14.08
C GLU A 297 -1.78 -10.53 13.66
N LEU A 298 -1.47 -11.64 14.34
CA LEU A 298 -2.11 -12.94 14.12
C LEU A 298 -3.62 -12.86 14.41
N MET A 299 -4.00 -12.35 15.59
CA MET A 299 -5.42 -12.22 15.95
C MET A 299 -6.18 -11.30 15.00
N LEU A 300 -5.58 -10.16 14.60
CA LEU A 300 -6.20 -9.26 13.63
C LEU A 300 -6.41 -9.95 12.27
N THR A 301 -5.44 -10.73 11.81
CA THR A 301 -5.58 -11.51 10.57
C THR A 301 -6.65 -12.59 10.70
N MET A 302 -6.67 -13.35 11.80
CA MET A 302 -7.70 -14.36 12.05
C MET A 302 -9.10 -13.74 12.07
N ALA A 303 -9.29 -12.62 12.77
CA ALA A 303 -10.57 -11.90 12.81
C ALA A 303 -11.04 -11.44 11.43
N THR A 304 -10.09 -11.13 10.52
CA THR A 304 -10.40 -10.77 9.13
C THR A 304 -10.91 -11.96 8.32
N LEU A 305 -10.55 -13.20 8.70
CA LEU A 305 -10.90 -14.43 7.98
C LEU A 305 -12.09 -15.17 8.59
N LEU A 306 -12.41 -14.93 9.86
CA LEU A 306 -13.51 -15.56 10.60
C LEU A 306 -14.89 -14.96 10.24
N VAL A 307 -15.18 -14.93 8.94
CA VAL A 307 -16.39 -14.30 8.39
C VAL A 307 -17.60 -15.26 8.34
N ARG A 308 -17.44 -16.51 8.78
CA ARG A 308 -18.49 -17.54 8.77
C ARG A 308 -18.41 -18.51 9.94
N ASN A 309 -19.57 -19.02 10.35
CA ASN A 309 -19.70 -19.94 11.48
C ASN A 309 -18.84 -21.21 11.34
N GLU A 310 -18.75 -21.80 10.14
CA GLU A 310 -17.92 -22.99 9.91
C GLU A 310 -16.43 -22.72 10.12
N LEU A 311 -15.97 -21.49 9.84
CA LEU A 311 -14.58 -21.09 10.05
C LEU A 311 -14.31 -20.85 11.54
N CYS A 312 -15.27 -20.24 12.25
CA CYS A 312 -15.19 -20.06 13.71
C CYS A 312 -15.16 -21.41 14.43
N ALA A 313 -16.01 -22.36 14.04
CA ALA A 313 -16.02 -23.71 14.60
C ALA A 313 -14.67 -24.40 14.40
N LYS A 314 -14.09 -24.33 13.19
CA LYS A 314 -12.77 -24.90 12.87
C LYS A 314 -11.67 -24.35 13.79
N VAL A 315 -11.67 -23.04 14.04
CA VAL A 315 -10.69 -22.43 14.95
C VAL A 315 -10.95 -22.82 16.40
N ALA A 316 -12.20 -22.79 16.86
CA ALA A 316 -12.55 -23.16 18.24
C ALA A 316 -12.15 -24.59 18.60
N GLU A 317 -12.26 -25.53 17.65
CA GLU A 317 -11.80 -26.91 17.82
C GLU A 317 -10.26 -27.03 17.87
N ALA A 318 -9.53 -26.18 17.14
CA ALA A 318 -8.07 -26.21 17.07
C ALA A 318 -7.36 -25.35 18.13
N ASP A 319 -8.05 -24.36 18.70
CA ASP A 319 -7.50 -23.33 19.60
C ASP A 319 -6.80 -23.93 20.84
N ASN A 320 -7.37 -25.00 21.39
CA ASN A 320 -6.90 -25.63 22.64
C ASN A 320 -6.75 -24.63 23.82
N GLY A 321 -7.54 -23.55 23.83
CA GLY A 321 -7.50 -22.52 24.87
C GLY A 321 -6.39 -21.48 24.72
N VAL A 322 -5.71 -21.42 23.56
CA VAL A 322 -4.66 -20.41 23.33
C VAL A 322 -5.21 -18.99 23.43
N LEU A 323 -6.44 -18.72 22.94
CA LEU A 323 -7.02 -17.37 23.03
C LEU A 323 -7.18 -16.92 24.49
N PHE A 324 -7.64 -17.80 25.37
CA PHE A 324 -7.72 -17.50 26.80
C PHE A 324 -6.34 -17.26 27.41
N THR A 325 -5.35 -18.06 27.01
CA THR A 325 -3.96 -17.90 27.47
C THR A 325 -3.41 -16.56 27.03
N VAL A 326 -3.56 -16.19 25.76
CA VAL A 326 -3.13 -14.90 25.21
C VAL A 326 -3.78 -13.73 25.96
N LEU A 327 -5.08 -13.81 26.23
CA LEU A 327 -5.78 -12.77 27.00
C LEU A 327 -5.28 -12.67 28.45
N ALA A 328 -5.13 -13.80 29.13
CA ALA A 328 -4.66 -13.85 30.51
C ALA A 328 -3.21 -13.34 30.65
N ASP A 329 -2.36 -13.65 29.67
CA ASP A 329 -0.95 -13.29 29.66
C ASP A 329 -0.66 -11.84 29.24
N ASN A 330 -1.64 -11.17 28.59
CA ASN A 330 -1.45 -9.86 27.96
C ASN A 330 -2.62 -8.89 28.27
N PHE A 331 -3.31 -9.07 29.40
CA PHE A 331 -4.52 -8.31 29.77
C PHE A 331 -4.27 -6.79 29.91
N ASP A 332 -3.03 -6.39 30.15
CA ASP A 332 -2.57 -5.01 30.26
C ASP A 332 -2.16 -4.39 28.90
N ASN A 333 -2.01 -5.21 27.87
CA ASN A 333 -1.68 -4.75 26.52
C ASN A 333 -2.95 -4.37 25.75
N VAL A 334 -3.20 -3.06 25.63
CA VAL A 334 -4.38 -2.51 24.94
C VAL A 334 -4.51 -3.02 23.50
N GLY A 335 -3.40 -3.16 22.77
CA GLY A 335 -3.42 -3.64 21.38
C GLY A 335 -3.90 -5.08 21.28
N VAL A 336 -3.39 -5.96 22.15
CA VAL A 336 -3.81 -7.36 22.23
C VAL A 336 -5.28 -7.48 22.61
N VAL A 337 -5.70 -6.82 23.68
CA VAL A 337 -7.11 -6.85 24.14
C VAL A 337 -8.06 -6.34 23.06
N GLN A 338 -7.67 -5.28 22.33
CA GLN A 338 -8.48 -4.76 21.23
C GLN A 338 -8.67 -5.78 20.09
N GLN A 339 -7.61 -6.51 19.71
CA GLN A 339 -7.74 -7.52 18.64
C GLN A 339 -8.46 -8.77 19.13
N ALA A 340 -8.23 -9.20 20.36
CA ALA A 340 -8.90 -10.35 20.94
C ALA A 340 -10.43 -10.16 21.02
N ASN A 341 -10.92 -8.94 21.29
CA ASN A 341 -12.36 -8.63 21.29
C ASN A 341 -13.04 -8.74 19.90
N LYS A 342 -12.26 -8.89 18.81
CA LYS A 342 -12.79 -9.07 17.45
C LYS A 342 -12.93 -10.55 17.08
N LEU A 343 -12.31 -11.44 17.84
CA LEU A 343 -12.42 -12.89 17.75
C LEU A 343 -13.56 -13.36 18.65
#